data_AF-A0A7C3G2J1-F1
#
_entry.id   AF-A0A7C3G2J1-F1
#
_cell.length_a   1.000
_cell.length_b   1.000
_cell.length_c   1.000
_cell.angle_alpha   90.00
_cell.angle_beta   90.00
_cell.angle_gamma   90.00
#
_symmetry.space_group_name_H-M   'P 1'
#
loop_
_entity.id
_entity.type
_entity.pdbx_description
1 polymer ?
#
loop_
_entity_poly.entity_id
_entity_poly.type
_entity_poly.pdbx_seq_one_letter_code
_entity_poly.pdbx_strand_id
1 'polypeptide(L)'
;MTDTEGAGTSRGGSNLARRVMAAAVLIPTALFLTWAGVLPFLALVLLLVVLMAHEWAAIVHQGDRAQFALHAVAGVAGAVAGLVYGAAPALWLAVLFAWGGSVWLTARSMKGFTSFHLMGIPYLAFPAFAL
;
A
#
# COMPACT_ATOMS: atom_id res chain seq x y z
N MET A 1 -53.98 10.00 0.75
CA MET A 1 -53.79 9.65 -0.67
C MET A 1 -52.60 10.46 -1.16
N THR A 2 -51.70 9.80 -1.89
CA THR A 2 -50.45 10.25 -2.55
C THR A 2 -49.19 10.45 -1.69
N ASP A 3 -48.49 9.33 -1.52
CA ASP A 3 -47.09 9.07 -1.93
C ASP A 3 -45.94 9.92 -1.38
N THR A 4 -45.18 9.32 -0.45
CA THR A 4 -43.76 9.63 -0.20
C THR A 4 -42.90 8.37 -0.39
N GLU A 5 -43.04 7.71 -1.53
CA GLU A 5 -42.08 6.71 -2.01
C GLU A 5 -41.19 7.37 -3.08
N GLY A 6 -39.91 7.62 -2.81
CA GLY A 6 -39.05 8.16 -3.89
C GLY A 6 -37.64 8.64 -3.58
N ALA A 7 -37.15 8.60 -2.34
CA ALA A 7 -35.85 9.22 -2.01
C ALA A 7 -34.72 8.24 -1.58
N GLY A 8 -34.95 6.91 -1.62
CA GLY A 8 -34.02 5.93 -1.02
C GLY A 8 -33.08 5.19 -1.98
N THR A 9 -33.34 5.18 -3.30
CA THR A 9 -32.74 4.19 -4.21
C THR A 9 -31.47 4.65 -4.95
N SER A 10 -31.18 5.95 -5.03
CA SER A 10 -30.11 6.48 -5.89
C SER A 10 -28.69 6.38 -5.31
N ARG A 11 -28.52 6.41 -3.97
CA ARG A 11 -27.19 6.35 -3.33
C ARG A 11 -26.55 4.96 -3.40
N GLY A 12 -27.34 3.89 -3.27
CA GLY A 12 -26.86 2.51 -3.37
C GLY A 12 -26.43 2.13 -4.79
N GLY A 13 -27.25 2.46 -5.78
CA GLY A 13 -26.96 2.20 -7.20
C GLY A 13 -25.70 2.91 -7.71
N SER A 14 -25.47 4.16 -7.29
CA SER A 14 -24.30 4.95 -7.69
C SER A 14 -22.98 4.37 -7.13
N ASN A 15 -22.95 3.91 -5.88
CA ASN A 15 -21.75 3.29 -5.29
C ASN A 15 -21.44 1.95 -5.96
N LEU A 16 -22.46 1.12 -6.17
CA LEU A 16 -22.30 -0.16 -6.86
C LEU A 16 -21.79 0.04 -8.29
N ALA A 17 -22.41 0.96 -9.05
CA ALA A 17 -21.96 1.32 -10.39
C ALA A 17 -20.50 1.78 -10.40
N ARG A 18 -20.07 2.61 -9.43
CA ARG A 18 -18.67 3.05 -9.32
C ARG A 18 -17.70 1.90 -9.09
N ARG A 19 -18.05 0.94 -8.22
CA ARG A 19 -17.24 -0.25 -7.95
C ARG A 19 -17.15 -1.15 -9.18
N VAL A 20 -18.26 -1.36 -9.88
CA VAL A 20 -18.31 -2.16 -11.12
C VAL A 20 -17.45 -1.50 -12.20
N MET A 21 -17.56 -0.18 -12.39
CA MET A 21 -16.73 0.56 -13.35
C MET A 21 -15.25 0.51 -12.99
N ALA A 22 -14.90 0.68 -11.71
CA ALA A 22 -13.52 0.56 -11.25
C ALA A 22 -12.98 -0.86 -11.51
N ALA A 23 -13.75 -1.90 -11.19
CA ALA A 23 -13.35 -3.29 -11.43
C ALA A 23 -13.18 -3.60 -12.92
N ALA A 24 -14.12 -3.13 -13.77
CA ALA A 24 -14.08 -3.31 -15.21
C ALA A 24 -12.84 -2.68 -15.87
N VAL A 25 -12.28 -1.64 -15.27
CA VAL A 25 -11.03 -0.99 -15.74
C VAL A 25 -9.80 -1.63 -15.09
N LEU A 26 -9.83 -1.87 -13.78
CA LEU A 26 -8.68 -2.35 -13.02
C LEU A 26 -8.30 -3.78 -13.39
N ILE A 27 -9.27 -4.67 -13.60
CA ILE A 27 -9.00 -6.07 -13.91
C ILE A 27 -8.23 -6.21 -15.23
N PRO A 28 -8.69 -5.65 -16.37
CA PRO A 28 -7.92 -5.72 -17.61
C PRO A 28 -6.58 -5.01 -17.54
N THR A 29 -6.51 -3.87 -16.85
CA THR A 29 -5.26 -3.11 -16.69
C THR A 29 -4.22 -3.94 -15.92
N ALA A 30 -4.62 -4.56 -14.81
CA ALA A 30 -3.73 -5.40 -14.02
C ALA A 30 -3.24 -6.61 -14.83
N LEU A 31 -4.13 -7.28 -15.55
CA LEU A 31 -3.78 -8.41 -16.43
C LEU A 31 -2.83 -7.99 -17.55
N PHE A 32 -3.05 -6.82 -18.16
CA PHE A 32 -2.17 -6.30 -19.19
C PHE A 32 -0.78 -5.99 -18.63
N LEU A 33 -0.69 -5.33 -17.47
CA LEU A 33 0.58 -4.95 -16.85
C LEU A 33 1.39 -6.17 -16.38
N THR A 34 0.74 -7.24 -15.94
CA THR A 34 1.44 -8.50 -15.59
C THR A 34 1.90 -9.27 -16.82
N TRP A 35 1.15 -9.21 -17.93
CA TRP A 35 1.53 -9.86 -19.18
C TRP A 35 2.58 -9.08 -19.99
N ALA A 36 2.58 -7.75 -19.92
CA ALA A 36 3.46 -6.86 -20.70
C ALA A 36 4.95 -6.93 -20.30
N GLY A 37 5.29 -7.72 -19.28
CA GLY A 37 6.66 -8.03 -18.87
C GLY A 37 7.07 -7.37 -17.56
N VAL A 38 8.37 -7.41 -17.29
CA VAL A 38 8.95 -7.11 -15.97
C VAL A 38 8.82 -5.63 -15.59
N LEU A 39 9.11 -4.69 -16.50
CA LEU A 39 9.08 -3.26 -16.18
C LEU A 39 7.65 -2.74 -15.89
N PRO A 40 6.62 -3.04 -16.71
CA PRO A 40 5.25 -2.64 -16.41
C PRO A 40 4.72 -3.27 -15.12
N PHE A 41 5.07 -4.53 -14.85
CA PHE A 41 4.71 -5.22 -13.62
C PHE A 41 5.39 -4.60 -12.39
N LEU A 42 6.67 -4.28 -12.47
CA LEU A 42 7.38 -3.57 -11.40
C LEU A 42 6.76 -2.20 -11.13
N ALA A 43 6.41 -1.44 -12.17
CA ALA A 43 5.74 -0.15 -12.00
C ALA A 43 4.39 -0.29 -11.27
N LEU A 44 3.62 -1.35 -11.57
CA LEU A 44 2.40 -1.69 -10.84
C LEU A 44 2.68 -1.99 -9.37
N VAL A 45 3.68 -2.82 -9.07
CA VAL A 45 4.04 -3.17 -7.68
C VAL A 45 4.55 -1.96 -6.90
N LEU A 46 5.38 -1.11 -7.50
CA LEU A 46 5.84 0.13 -6.88
C LEU A 46 4.67 1.06 -6.54
N LEU A 47 3.70 1.19 -7.45
CA LEU A 47 2.50 1.98 -7.21
C LEU A 47 1.67 1.41 -6.05
N LEU A 48 1.45 0.09 -6.04
CA LEU A 48 0.70 -0.59 -4.98
C LEU A 48 1.38 -0.45 -3.62
N VAL A 49 2.69 -0.61 -3.56
CA VAL A 49 3.48 -0.41 -2.35
C VAL A 49 3.30 1.00 -1.79
N VAL A 50 3.41 2.02 -2.63
CA VAL A 50 3.28 3.42 -2.19
C VAL A 50 1.85 3.69 -1.71
N LEU A 51 0.84 3.16 -2.41
CA LEU A 51 -0.56 3.26 -2.00
C LEU A 51 -0.79 2.58 -0.65
N MET A 52 -0.29 1.36 -0.47
CA MET A 52 -0.43 0.64 0.79
C MET A 52 0.34 1.31 1.94
N ALA A 53 1.51 1.90 1.67
CA ALA A 53 2.24 2.69 2.66
C ALA A 53 1.45 3.93 3.09
N HIS A 54 0.76 4.59 2.15
CA HIS A 54 -0.11 5.73 2.45
C HIS A 54 -1.28 5.32 3.34
N GLU A 55 -2.01 4.27 2.96
CA GLU A 55 -3.14 3.74 3.73
C GLU A 55 -2.69 3.27 5.13
N TRP A 56 -1.54 2.59 5.22
CA TRP A 56 -1.01 2.14 6.51
C TRP A 56 -0.66 3.32 7.42
N ALA A 57 0.00 4.35 6.89
CA ALA A 57 0.31 5.55 7.64
C ALA A 57 -0.95 6.30 8.08
N ALA A 58 -1.98 6.35 7.22
CA ALA A 58 -3.27 6.97 7.56
C ALA A 58 -3.97 6.23 8.70
N ILE A 59 -4.05 4.89 8.62
CA ILE A 59 -4.78 4.05 9.59
C ILE A 59 -4.02 3.93 10.91
N VAL A 60 -2.74 3.55 10.87
CA VAL A 60 -1.97 3.18 12.07
C VAL A 60 -1.26 4.40 12.67
N HIS A 61 -0.77 5.31 11.83
CA HIS A 61 0.04 6.46 12.26
C HIS A 61 -0.68 7.81 12.12
N GLN A 62 -2.01 7.83 11.99
CA GLN A 62 -2.82 9.05 11.92
C GLN A 62 -2.38 10.02 10.80
N GLY A 63 -1.84 9.49 9.70
CA GLY A 63 -1.39 10.27 8.55
C GLY A 63 0.00 10.92 8.72
N ASP A 64 0.83 10.44 9.65
CA ASP A 64 2.20 10.90 9.82
C ASP A 64 3.02 10.73 8.52
N ARG A 65 3.54 11.85 8.00
CA ARG A 65 4.30 11.90 6.74
C ARG A 65 5.66 11.21 6.82
N ALA A 66 6.32 11.24 7.97
CA ALA A 66 7.58 10.55 8.18
C ALA A 66 7.35 9.04 8.19
N GLN A 67 6.26 8.59 8.82
CA GLN A 67 5.88 7.18 8.80
C GLN A 67 5.54 6.71 7.38
N PHE A 68 4.77 7.50 6.62
CA PHE A 68 4.54 7.22 5.20
C PHE A 68 5.86 7.07 4.42
N ALA A 69 6.79 8.03 4.57
CA ALA A 69 8.06 7.99 3.85
C ALA A 69 8.88 6.74 4.18
N LEU A 70 8.95 6.35 5.46
CA LEU A 70 9.67 5.14 5.88
C LEU A 70 9.04 3.86 5.32
N HIS A 71 7.70 3.75 5.35
CA HIS A 71 6.99 2.59 4.81
C HIS A 71 7.11 2.52 3.28
N ALA A 72 7.03 3.65 2.58
CA ALA A 72 7.20 3.74 1.14
C ALA A 72 8.64 3.36 0.73
N VAL A 73 9.65 3.91 1.40
CA VAL A 73 11.07 3.55 1.14
C VAL A 73 11.30 2.06 1.38
N ALA A 74 10.78 1.50 2.48
CA ALA A 74 10.96 0.09 2.77
C ALA A 74 10.30 -0.81 1.73
N GLY A 75 9.07 -0.51 1.33
CA GLY A 75 8.38 -1.31 0.33
C GLY A 75 9.03 -1.19 -1.06
N VAL A 76 9.47 0.01 -1.46
CA VAL A 76 10.18 0.22 -2.74
C VAL A 76 11.51 -0.52 -2.73
N ALA A 77 12.27 -0.43 -1.63
CA ALA A 77 13.52 -1.17 -1.47
C ALA A 77 13.29 -2.68 -1.51
N GLY A 78 12.21 -3.19 -0.89
CA GLY A 78 11.80 -4.60 -0.97
C GLY A 78 11.46 -5.03 -2.39
N ALA A 79 10.67 -4.22 -3.12
CA ALA A 79 10.30 -4.48 -4.51
C ALA A 79 11.53 -4.57 -5.43
N VAL A 80 12.42 -3.59 -5.33
CA VAL A 80 13.64 -3.56 -6.15
C VAL A 80 14.59 -4.70 -5.75
N ALA A 81 14.62 -5.08 -4.47
CA ALA A 81 15.43 -6.19 -4.00
C ALA A 81 14.97 -7.56 -4.50
N GLY A 82 13.67 -7.76 -4.72
CA GLY A 82 13.13 -8.99 -5.31
C GLY A 82 13.52 -9.16 -6.77
N LEU A 83 13.52 -8.06 -7.53
CA LEU A 83 13.74 -8.07 -8.98
C LEU A 83 15.18 -8.34 -9.40
N VAL A 84 16.13 -7.86 -8.61
CA VAL A 84 17.55 -8.04 -8.88
C VAL A 84 17.98 -9.30 -8.15
N TYR A 85 18.07 -10.44 -8.85
CA TYR A 85 18.71 -11.64 -8.29
C TYR A 85 20.13 -11.29 -7.82
N GLY A 86 20.34 -11.28 -6.50
CA GLY A 86 21.58 -10.80 -5.87
C GLY A 86 21.54 -9.36 -5.34
N ALA A 87 20.35 -8.75 -5.24
CA ALA A 87 20.13 -7.40 -4.72
C ALA A 87 20.98 -7.12 -3.48
N ALA A 88 21.74 -6.03 -3.62
CA ALA A 88 22.78 -5.62 -2.70
C ALA A 88 22.29 -5.67 -1.25
N PRO A 89 23.07 -6.22 -0.30
CA PRO A 89 22.80 -6.12 1.13
C PRO A 89 22.38 -4.72 1.58
N ALA A 90 22.82 -3.67 0.86
CA ALA A 90 22.38 -2.29 1.02
C ALA A 90 20.85 -2.06 0.96
N LEU A 91 20.10 -2.73 0.08
CA LEU A 91 18.63 -2.57 0.01
C LEU A 91 17.94 -3.22 1.21
N TRP A 92 18.43 -4.37 1.66
CA TRP A 92 17.94 -4.99 2.90
C TRP A 92 18.28 -4.17 4.13
N LEU A 93 19.48 -3.59 4.17
CA LEU A 93 19.84 -2.62 5.19
C LEU A 93 18.89 -1.41 5.15
N ALA A 94 18.52 -0.91 3.97
CA ALA A 94 17.55 0.18 3.85
C ALA A 94 16.17 -0.19 4.43
N VAL A 95 15.68 -1.41 4.17
CA VAL A 95 14.44 -1.93 4.79
C VAL A 95 14.56 -2.00 6.31
N LEU A 96 15.67 -2.53 6.83
CA LEU A 96 15.91 -2.65 8.27
C LEU A 96 16.05 -1.28 8.94
N PHE A 97 16.74 -0.33 8.32
CA PHE A 97 16.86 1.04 8.82
C PHE A 97 15.52 1.77 8.80
N ALA A 98 14.73 1.61 7.73
CA ALA A 98 13.39 2.18 7.66
C ALA A 98 12.49 1.59 8.75
N TRP A 99 12.61 0.28 9.02
CA TRP A 99 11.87 -0.38 10.10
C TRP A 99 12.29 0.12 11.47
N GLY A 100 13.58 0.13 11.77
CA GLY A 100 14.10 0.67 13.03
C GLY A 100 13.71 2.14 13.24
N GLY A 101 13.78 2.95 12.17
CA GLY A 101 13.34 4.35 12.19
C GLY A 101 11.85 4.49 12.49
N SER A 102 11.00 3.65 11.90
CA SER A 102 9.54 3.67 12.11
C SER A 102 9.20 3.31 13.56
N VAL A 103 9.82 2.26 14.09
CA VAL A 103 9.66 1.84 15.49
C VAL A 103 10.15 2.92 16.45
N TRP A 104 11.31 3.51 16.18
CA TRP A 104 11.88 4.58 16.99
C TRP A 104 11.02 5.84 17.01
N LEU A 105 10.52 6.28 15.85
CA LEU A 105 9.59 7.41 15.76
C LEU A 105 8.29 7.12 16.52
N THR A 106 7.75 5.91 16.40
CA THR A 106 6.55 5.50 17.14
C THR A 106 6.81 5.52 18.64
N ALA A 107 7.93 4.95 19.10
CA ALA A 107 8.30 4.94 20.52
C ALA A 107 8.46 6.36 21.09
N ARG A 108 8.97 7.31 20.29
CA ARG A 108 9.07 8.73 20.69
C ARG A 108 7.74 9.47 20.72
N SER A 109 6.75 9.01 19.97
CA SER A 109 5.47 9.70 19.86
C SER A 109 4.63 9.65 21.15
N MET A 110 4.98 8.78 22.13
CA MET A 110 4.25 8.55 23.39
C MET A 110 2.76 8.20 23.22
N LYS A 111 2.29 8.03 21.98
CA LYS A 111 0.99 7.50 21.60
C LYS A 111 1.13 5.98 21.64
N GLY A 112 0.24 5.30 22.37
CA GLY A 112 0.37 3.89 22.74
C GLY A 112 0.90 2.96 21.64
N PHE A 113 1.80 2.07 22.03
CA PHE A 113 2.46 1.14 21.12
C PHE A 113 1.63 -0.14 20.95
N THR A 114 1.31 -0.51 19.71
CA THR A 114 0.59 -1.76 19.39
C THR A 114 1.36 -2.58 18.36
N SER A 115 1.09 -3.88 18.29
CA SER A 115 1.74 -4.78 17.33
C SER A 115 1.59 -4.34 15.86
N PHE A 116 0.52 -3.61 15.53
CA PHE A 116 0.32 -3.05 14.18
C PHE A 116 1.41 -2.05 13.76
N HIS A 117 1.98 -1.32 14.72
CA HIS A 117 3.09 -0.39 14.46
C HIS A 117 4.39 -1.12 14.09
N LEU A 118 4.56 -2.35 14.56
CA LEU A 118 5.72 -3.19 14.23
C LEU A 118 5.59 -3.86 12.87
N MET A 119 4.36 -4.22 12.47
CA MET A 119 4.12 -5.09 11.32
C MET A 119 4.04 -4.36 9.98
N GLY A 120 3.88 -3.04 9.95
CA GLY A 120 3.67 -2.29 8.70
C GLY A 120 4.74 -2.50 7.64
N ILE A 121 6.01 -2.37 8.03
CA ILE A 121 7.13 -2.53 7.09
C ILE A 121 7.33 -3.99 6.66
N PRO A 122 7.37 -4.99 7.57
CA PRO A 122 7.39 -6.39 7.16
C PRO A 122 6.23 -6.76 6.21
N TYR A 123 5.02 -6.25 6.49
CA TYR A 123 3.84 -6.53 5.67
C TYR A 123 3.89 -5.90 4.28
N LEU A 124 4.56 -4.75 4.12
CA LEU A 124 4.71 -4.08 2.82
C LEU A 124 5.89 -4.60 2.01
N ALA A 125 7.06 -4.76 2.66
CA ALA A 125 8.31 -5.09 1.98
C ALA A 125 8.38 -6.56 1.57
N PHE A 126 7.77 -7.47 2.33
CA PHE A 126 7.90 -8.91 2.08
C PHE A 126 7.08 -9.40 0.87
N PRO A 127 5.80 -8.99 0.67
CA PRO A 127 5.08 -9.31 -0.55
C PRO A 127 5.70 -8.62 -1.77
N ALA A 128 6.20 -7.39 -1.62
CA ALA A 128 6.91 -6.69 -2.68
C ALA A 128 8.20 -7.41 -3.10
N PHE A 129 8.88 -8.09 -2.17
CA PHE A 129 10.05 -8.90 -2.47
C PHE A 129 9.73 -10.15 -3.30
N ALA A 130 8.54 -10.74 -3.17
CA ALA A 130 8.16 -11.97 -3.86
C ALA A 130 7.90 -11.80 -5.37
N LEU A 131 8.37 -10.69 -5.97
CA LEU A 131 8.34 -10.35 -7.38
C LEU A 131 9.02 -11.39 -8.28
#